data_AF-A0A3S1HDM5-F1
#
_entry.id   AF-A0A3S1HDM5-F1
#
_cell.length_a   1.000
_cell.length_b   1.000
_cell.length_c   1.000
_cell.angle_alpha   90.00
_cell.angle_beta   90.00
_cell.angle_gamma   90.00
#
_symmetry.space_group_name_H-M   'P 1'
#
loop_
_entity.id
_entity.type
_entity.pdbx_description
1 polymer ?
#
loop_
_entity_poly.entity_id
_entity_poly.type
_entity_poly.pdbx_seq_one_letter_code
_entity_poly.pdbx_strand_id
1 'polypeptide(L)'
;MRRLDNIDIRLLRVFVALADCGGFAAAQITLNLSQPTLSTHLAELEKRIGAQLCHRGRKQFRLTEVGRATYDAAQKLFRDLDDFGHRISAASGSLSGRLRLGTSDGVFTSAELGIQHALGRFMGPDSDVFIDLTVG
;
A
#
# COMPACT_ATOMS: atom_id res chain seq x y z
N MET A 1 10.60 11.56 22.09
CA MET A 1 9.84 11.18 20.88
C MET A 1 10.84 10.91 19.76
N ARG A 2 11.08 9.65 19.36
CA ARG A 2 11.99 9.34 18.24
C ARG A 2 11.29 9.72 16.94
N ARG A 3 11.96 10.52 16.10
CA ARG A 3 11.46 10.98 14.80
C ARG A 3 11.50 9.81 13.83
N LEU A 4 10.37 9.48 13.19
CA LEU A 4 10.34 8.53 12.08
C LEU A 4 10.96 9.22 10.85
N ASP A 5 11.98 8.61 10.26
CA ASP A 5 12.67 9.10 9.05
C ASP A 5 12.15 8.39 7.77
N ASN A 6 12.64 8.81 6.59
CA ASN A 6 12.26 8.18 5.32
C ASN A 6 12.60 6.67 5.27
N ILE A 7 13.65 6.26 5.99
CA ILE A 7 14.05 4.86 6.09
C ILE A 7 12.99 4.07 6.85
N ASP A 8 12.46 4.62 7.95
CA ASP A 8 11.39 3.98 8.73
C ASP A 8 10.13 3.70 7.92
N ILE A 9 9.73 4.62 7.04
CA ILE A 9 8.54 4.45 6.18
C ILE A 9 8.73 3.27 5.23
N ARG A 10 9.92 3.15 4.63
CA ARG A 10 10.25 2.00 3.76
C ARG A 10 10.25 0.69 4.53
N LEU A 11 10.84 0.68 5.73
CA LEU A 11 10.86 -0.50 6.60
C LEU A 11 9.45 -0.91 7.04
N LEU A 12 8.60 0.07 7.40
CA LEU A 12 7.20 -0.15 7.73
C LEU A 12 6.42 -0.74 6.55
N ARG A 13 6.65 -0.27 5.31
CA ARG A 13 6.03 -0.86 4.11
C ARG A 13 6.38 -2.33 3.94
N VAL A 14 7.65 -2.69 4.14
CA VAL A 14 8.10 -4.09 4.06
C VAL A 14 7.42 -4.93 5.13
N PHE A 15 7.31 -4.43 6.36
CA PHE A 15 6.64 -5.12 7.45
C PHE A 15 5.13 -5.30 7.20
N VAL A 16 4.43 -4.27 6.74
CA VAL A 16 3.00 -4.35 6.41
C VAL A 16 2.77 -5.38 5.30
N ALA A 17 3.57 -5.37 4.24
CA ALA A 17 3.48 -6.37 3.19
C ALA A 17 3.77 -7.80 3.69
N LEU A 18 4.75 -7.98 4.58
CA LEU A 18 4.99 -9.29 5.24
C LEU A 18 3.79 -9.76 6.05
N ALA A 19 3.13 -8.85 6.76
CA ALA A 19 1.93 -9.10 7.54
C ALA A 19 0.73 -9.46 6.67
N ASP A 20 0.51 -8.73 5.57
CA ASP A 20 -0.57 -8.96 4.60
C ASP A 20 -0.41 -10.32 3.90
N CYS A 21 0.83 -10.66 3.50
CA CYS A 21 1.14 -11.92 2.83
C CYS A 21 1.19 -13.11 3.80
N GLY A 22 1.17 -12.89 5.12
CA GLY A 22 1.23 -13.96 6.11
C GLY A 22 2.53 -14.76 6.12
N GLY A 23 3.64 -14.20 5.63
CA GLY A 23 4.94 -14.87 5.63
C GLY A 23 5.94 -14.36 4.59
N PHE A 24 7.20 -14.78 4.79
CA PHE A 24 8.32 -14.35 3.95
C PHE A 24 8.20 -14.83 2.50
N ALA A 25 7.84 -16.09 2.27
CA ALA A 25 7.79 -16.66 0.92
C ALA A 25 6.82 -15.91 0.00
N ALA A 26 5.61 -15.60 0.48
CA ALA A 26 4.63 -14.83 -0.27
C ALA A 26 5.08 -13.37 -0.44
N ALA A 27 5.65 -12.75 0.60
CA ALA A 27 6.13 -11.37 0.51
C ALA A 27 7.32 -11.18 -0.43
N GLN A 28 8.18 -12.19 -0.62
CA GLN A 28 9.27 -12.14 -1.59
C GLN A 28 8.75 -11.94 -3.02
N ILE A 29 7.65 -12.61 -3.36
CA ILE A 29 7.01 -12.50 -4.67
C ILE A 29 6.36 -11.12 -4.81
N THR A 30 5.59 -10.69 -3.80
CA THR A 30 4.87 -9.41 -3.83
C THR A 30 5.81 -8.19 -3.86
N LEU A 31 6.91 -8.24 -3.13
CA LEU A 31 7.86 -7.13 -3.02
C LEU A 31 9.02 -7.22 -4.03
N ASN A 32 9.14 -8.33 -4.77
CA ASN A 32 10.29 -8.64 -5.62
C ASN A 32 11.63 -8.49 -4.89
N LEU A 33 11.70 -9.00 -3.65
CA LEU A 33 12.88 -8.93 -2.78
C LEU A 33 13.29 -10.32 -2.30
N SER A 34 14.60 -10.49 -2.05
CA SER A 34 15.14 -11.73 -1.49
C SER A 34 14.79 -11.88 0.00
N GLN A 35 14.65 -13.12 0.47
CA GLN A 35 14.41 -13.41 1.90
C GLN A 35 15.47 -12.79 2.84
N PRO A 36 16.79 -12.83 2.53
CA PRO A 36 17.79 -12.14 3.34
C PRO A 36 17.51 -10.65 3.47
N THR A 37 17.15 -9.98 2.35
CA THR A 37 16.83 -8.55 2.34
C THR A 37 15.60 -8.25 3.21
N LEU A 38 14.54 -9.05 3.11
CA LEU A 38 13.34 -8.89 3.94
C LEU A 38 13.64 -9.10 5.43
N SER A 39 14.43 -10.12 5.76
CA SER A 39 14.83 -10.40 7.14
C SER A 39 15.67 -9.26 7.73
N THR A 40 16.57 -8.67 6.95
CA THR A 40 17.38 -7.50 7.35
C THR A 40 16.50 -6.29 7.61
N HIS A 41 15.64 -5.90 6.66
CA HIS A 41 14.74 -4.75 6.85
C HIS A 41 13.82 -4.92 8.06
N LEU A 42 13.26 -6.12 8.25
CA LEU A 42 12.44 -6.40 9.42
C LEU A 42 13.24 -6.30 10.73
N ALA A 43 14.45 -6.86 10.77
CA ALA A 43 15.31 -6.78 11.95
C ALA A 43 15.72 -5.33 12.28
N GLU A 44 15.96 -4.50 11.27
CA GLU A 44 16.21 -3.07 11.44
C GLU A 44 15.00 -2.35 12.04
N LEU A 45 13.80 -2.64 11.56
CA LEU A 45 12.55 -2.08 12.10
C LEU A 45 12.35 -2.49 13.57
N GLU A 46 12.49 -3.79 13.86
CA GLU A 46 12.39 -4.34 15.22
C GLU A 46 13.40 -3.69 16.17
N LYS A 47 14.63 -3.44 15.71
CA LYS A 47 15.66 -2.74 16.48
C LYS A 47 15.29 -1.28 16.76
N ARG A 48 14.66 -0.59 15.80
CA ARG A 48 14.25 0.81 15.97
C ARG A 48 13.06 0.96 16.91
N ILE A 49 12.08 0.07 16.79
CA ILE A 49 10.90 0.01 17.68
C ILE A 49 11.30 -0.52 19.07
N GLY A 50 12.33 -1.36 19.15
CA GLY A 50 12.81 -1.97 20.39
C GLY A 50 12.01 -3.20 20.81
N ALA A 51 11.27 -3.81 19.89
CA ALA A 51 10.43 -4.98 20.14
C ALA A 51 10.38 -5.90 18.91
N GLN A 52 10.18 -7.20 19.13
CA GLN A 52 9.89 -8.13 18.05
C GLN A 52 8.46 -7.92 17.55
N LEU A 53 8.28 -7.80 16.24
CA LEU A 53 6.98 -7.57 15.61
C LEU A 53 6.34 -8.86 15.12
N CYS A 54 7.14 -9.90 14.85
CA CYS A 54 6.62 -11.19 14.43
C CYS A 54 7.40 -12.36 15.02
N HIS A 55 6.71 -13.47 15.24
CA HIS A 55 7.31 -14.74 15.59
C HIS A 55 7.80 -15.45 14.33
N ARG A 56 9.11 -15.68 14.26
CA ARG A 56 9.78 -16.39 13.17
C ARG A 56 9.82 -17.88 13.51
N GLY A 57 8.78 -18.62 13.12
CA GLY A 57 8.67 -20.07 13.38
C GLY A 57 8.60 -20.89 12.09
N ARG A 58 9.12 -22.14 12.13
CA ARG A 58 9.12 -23.09 11.00
C ARG A 58 7.72 -23.50 10.50
N LYS A 59 6.66 -23.26 11.27
CA LYS A 59 5.28 -23.70 10.94
C LYS A 59 4.29 -22.57 10.72
N GLN A 60 4.54 -21.34 11.18
CA GLN A 60 3.62 -20.22 10.93
C GLN A 60 4.28 -18.87 11.24
N PHE A 61 4.11 -17.91 10.34
CA PHE A 61 4.36 -16.50 10.62
C PHE A 61 3.17 -15.95 11.43
N ARG A 62 3.44 -15.28 12.55
CA ARG A 62 2.43 -14.57 13.34
C ARG A 62 2.97 -13.26 13.85
N LEU A 63 2.11 -12.24 13.90
CA LEU A 63 2.41 -10.99 14.56
C LEU A 63 2.42 -11.15 16.08
N THR A 64 3.30 -10.43 16.75
CA THR A 64 3.24 -10.21 18.20
C THR A 64 2.16 -9.18 18.52
N GLU A 65 1.84 -8.96 19.80
CA GLU A 65 0.93 -7.87 20.21
C GLU A 65 1.45 -6.50 19.77
N VAL A 66 2.74 -6.24 20.00
CA VAL A 66 3.41 -5.02 19.53
C VAL A 66 3.42 -4.94 18.00
N GLY A 67 3.63 -6.07 17.31
CA GLY A 67 3.53 -6.17 15.86
C GLY A 67 2.17 -5.78 15.33
N ARG A 68 1.09 -6.23 15.98
CA ARG A 68 -0.27 -5.91 15.58
C ARG A 68 -0.61 -4.44 15.80
N ALA A 69 -0.26 -3.88 16.95
CA ALA A 69 -0.39 -2.45 17.19
C ALA A 69 0.43 -1.61 16.18
N THR A 70 1.65 -2.05 15.86
CA THR A 70 2.49 -1.40 14.85
C THR A 70 1.87 -1.48 13.46
N TYR A 71 1.29 -2.62 13.10
CA TYR A 71 0.64 -2.83 11.81
C TYR A 71 -0.58 -1.92 11.65
N ASP A 72 -1.46 -1.86 12.65
CA ASP A 72 -2.65 -1.01 12.62
C ASP A 72 -2.27 0.48 12.53
N ALA A 73 -1.25 0.90 13.28
CA ALA A 73 -0.72 2.26 13.22
C ALA A 73 -0.08 2.57 11.87
N ALA A 74 0.68 1.64 11.29
CA ALA A 74 1.33 1.79 9.99
C ALA A 74 0.29 1.90 8.87
N GLN A 75 -0.75 1.06 8.88
CA GLN A 75 -1.84 1.16 7.92
C GLN A 75 -2.53 2.52 7.98
N LYS A 76 -2.79 3.04 9.18
CA LYS A 76 -3.38 4.37 9.34
C LYS A 76 -2.45 5.46 8.79
N LEU A 77 -1.16 5.38 9.10
CA LEU A 77 -0.16 6.31 8.58
C LEU A 77 -0.12 6.33 7.05
N PHE A 78 -0.16 5.16 6.40
CA PHE A 78 -0.16 5.08 4.94
C PHE A 78 -1.43 5.66 4.32
N ARG A 79 -2.59 5.42 4.94
CA ARG A 79 -3.84 6.08 4.51
C ARG A 79 -3.76 7.60 4.65
N ASP A 80 -3.26 8.08 5.79
CA ASP A 80 -3.11 9.52 6.02
C ASP A 80 -2.13 10.17 5.02
N LEU A 81 -1.09 9.43 4.59
CA LEU A 81 -0.15 9.88 3.55
C LEU A 81 -0.81 9.91 2.16
N ASP A 82 -1.60 8.90 1.81
CA ASP A 82 -2.36 8.89 0.55
C ASP A 82 -3.38 10.03 0.53
N ASP A 83 -4.13 10.22 1.62
CA ASP A 83 -5.09 11.31 1.80
C ASP A 83 -4.42 12.68 1.73
N PHE A 84 -3.20 12.82 2.27
CA PHE A 84 -2.43 14.05 2.15
C PHE A 84 -2.15 14.41 0.68
N GLY A 85 -1.76 13.42 -0.12
CA GLY A 85 -1.60 13.59 -1.57
C GLY A 85 -2.89 14.06 -2.23
N HIS A 86 -4.01 13.39 -1.93
CA HIS A 86 -5.32 13.77 -2.45
C HIS A 86 -5.74 15.19 -2.08
N ARG A 87 -5.48 15.61 -0.83
CA ARG A 87 -5.81 16.96 -0.35
C ARG A 87 -4.98 18.04 -1.04
N ILE A 88 -3.71 17.77 -1.34
CA ILE A 88 -2.87 18.69 -2.10
C ILE A 88 -3.37 18.81 -3.54
N SER A 89 -3.63 17.69 -4.22
CA SER A 89 -4.16 17.69 -5.59
C SER A 89 -5.50 18.43 -5.69
N ALA A 90 -6.39 18.24 -4.72
CA ALA A 90 -7.65 18.98 -4.65
C ALA A 90 -7.45 20.48 -4.44
N ALA A 91 -6.46 20.89 -3.64
CA ALA A 91 -6.16 22.30 -3.37
C ALA A 91 -5.42 23.00 -4.52
N SER A 92 -4.62 22.28 -5.31
CA SER A 92 -3.90 22.83 -6.47
C SER A 92 -4.76 22.95 -7.73
N GLY A 93 -6.01 22.47 -7.71
CA GLY A 93 -6.92 22.49 -8.87
C GLY A 93 -6.50 21.56 -10.02
N SER A 94 -5.38 20.87 -9.87
CA SER A 94 -4.90 19.82 -10.76
C SER A 94 -5.43 18.49 -10.27
N LEU A 95 -6.33 17.88 -11.03
CA LEU A 95 -6.71 16.49 -10.77
C LEU A 95 -5.46 15.64 -11.02
N SER A 96 -4.84 15.17 -9.94
CA SER A 96 -3.64 14.33 -10.01
C SER A 96 -3.68 13.22 -8.98
N GLY A 97 -3.07 12.08 -9.29
CA GLY A 97 -3.03 10.91 -8.40
C GLY A 97 -3.54 9.63 -9.05
N ARG A 98 -3.87 8.61 -8.25
CA ARG A 98 -4.33 7.30 -8.75
C ARG A 98 -5.80 7.06 -8.42
N LEU A 99 -6.63 6.83 -9.44
CA LEU A 99 -8.03 6.44 -9.32
C LEU A 99 -8.16 4.93 -9.54
N ARG A 100 -8.51 4.18 -8.49
CA ARG A 100 -8.82 2.74 -8.61
C ARG A 100 -10.31 2.52 -8.83
N LEU A 101 -10.66 1.83 -9.91
CA LEU A 101 -12.04 1.50 -10.26
C LEU A 101 -12.21 -0.01 -10.35
N GLY A 102 -13.03 -0.57 -9.47
CA GLY A 102 -13.52 -1.94 -9.58
C GLY A 102 -14.86 -1.95 -10.33
N THR A 103 -14.96 -2.73 -11.39
CA THR A 103 -16.19 -2.81 -12.20
C THR A 103 -16.54 -4.26 -12.49
N SER A 104 -17.84 -4.54 -12.67
CA SER A 104 -18.27 -5.82 -13.22
C SER A 104 -18.11 -5.83 -14.73
N ASP A 105 -17.89 -7.02 -15.30
CA ASP A 105 -17.63 -7.21 -16.74
C ASP A 105 -18.72 -6.58 -17.64
N GLY A 106 -19.97 -6.65 -17.20
CA GLY A 106 -21.12 -6.05 -17.89
C GLY A 106 -21.10 -4.51 -17.93
N VAL A 107 -20.48 -3.85 -16.95
CA VAL A 107 -20.43 -2.38 -16.87
C VAL A 107 -19.35 -1.80 -17.78
N PHE A 108 -18.26 -2.54 -18.00
CA PHE A 108 -17.18 -2.09 -18.89
C PHE A 108 -17.48 -2.31 -20.38
N THR A 109 -18.17 -3.40 -20.71
CA THR A 109 -18.49 -3.77 -22.10
C THR A 109 -19.76 -3.11 -22.63
N SER A 110 -20.65 -2.64 -21.76
CA SER A 110 -21.91 -2.03 -22.17
C SER A 110 -21.73 -0.59 -22.62
N ALA A 111 -21.99 -0.35 -23.92
CA ALA A 111 -22.02 0.98 -24.50
C ALA A 111 -23.02 1.92 -23.83
N GLU A 112 -24.15 1.39 -23.33
CA GLU A 112 -25.23 2.15 -22.69
C GLU A 112 -24.84 2.76 -21.34
N LEU A 113 -23.96 2.11 -20.58
CA LEU A 113 -23.49 2.60 -19.29
C LEU A 113 -22.41 3.67 -19.43
N GLY A 114 -21.81 3.80 -20.62
CA GLY A 114 -21.03 4.96 -21.02
C GLY A 114 -19.75 5.20 -20.22
N ILE A 115 -19.25 4.20 -19.47
CA ILE A 115 -18.09 4.39 -18.57
C ILE A 115 -16.83 4.79 -19.36
N GLN A 116 -16.64 4.22 -20.55
CA GLN A 116 -15.61 4.62 -21.52
C GLN A 116 -15.67 6.11 -21.87
N HIS A 117 -16.87 6.67 -21.99
CA HIS A 117 -17.07 8.07 -22.36
C HIS A 117 -16.86 9.00 -21.16
N ALA A 118 -17.28 8.57 -19.97
CA ALA A 118 -17.02 9.28 -18.72
C ALA A 118 -15.52 9.32 -18.40
N LEU A 119 -14.81 8.20 -18.57
CA LEU A 119 -13.35 8.12 -18.43
C LEU A 119 -12.63 8.98 -19.46
N GLY A 120 -13.07 8.97 -20.72
CA GLY A 120 -12.50 9.83 -21.77
C GLY A 120 -12.65 11.32 -21.50
N ARG A 121 -13.77 11.75 -20.91
CA ARG A 121 -13.97 13.14 -20.45
C ARG A 121 -13.12 13.48 -19.23
N PHE A 122 -12.87 12.50 -18.36
CA PHE A 122 -12.10 12.66 -17.14
C PHE A 122 -10.59 12.71 -17.40
N MET A 123 -10.09 11.90 -18.35
CA MET A 123 -8.69 11.87 -18.81
C MET A 123 -8.35 12.97 -19.83
N GLY A 124 -8.96 14.16 -19.70
CA GLY A 124 -8.64 15.28 -20.57
C GLY A 124 -7.14 15.62 -20.57
N PRO A 125 -6.65 16.39 -21.56
CA PRO A 125 -5.21 16.62 -21.79
C PRO A 125 -4.44 17.26 -20.61
N ASP A 126 -5.14 17.84 -19.63
CA ASP A 126 -4.57 18.46 -18.41
C ASP A 126 -4.71 17.60 -17.13
N SER A 127 -5.11 16.33 -17.26
CA SER A 127 -5.32 15.42 -16.12
C SER A 127 -4.06 14.59 -15.83
N ASP A 128 -3.44 14.79 -14.68
CA ASP A 128 -2.30 13.97 -14.20
C ASP A 128 -2.80 12.79 -13.34
N VAL A 129 -3.88 12.14 -13.79
CA VAL A 129 -4.54 11.03 -13.09
C VAL A 129 -4.24 9.70 -13.75
N PHE A 130 -3.68 8.78 -12.96
CA PHE A 130 -3.50 7.38 -13.31
C PHE A 130 -4.75 6.58 -12.94
N ILE A 131 -5.41 5.98 -13.91
CA ILE A 131 -6.58 5.12 -13.64
C ILE A 131 -6.12 3.66 -13.62
N ASP A 132 -6.40 2.98 -12.51
CA ASP A 132 -6.14 1.57 -12.28
C ASP A 132 -7.50 0.85 -12.27
N LEU A 133 -7.80 0.14 -13.36
CA LEU A 133 -9.11 -0.43 -13.61
C LEU A 133 -9.06 -1.95 -13.46
N THR A 134 -9.85 -2.48 -12.53
CA THR A 134 -9.97 -3.92 -12.28
C THR A 134 -11.36 -4.39 -12.65
N VAL A 135 -11.46 -5.33 -13.57
CA VAL A 135 -12.72 -5.98 -13.99
C VAL A 135 -12.84 -7.31 -13.27
N GLY A 136 -13.99 -7.58 -12.66
CA GLY A 136 -14.27 -8.82 -11.92
C GLY A 136 -15.70 -9.32 -12.08
#